data_AF-A0A2N5YUT9-F1
#
_entry.id   AF-A0A2N5YUT9-F1
#
_cell.length_a   1.000
_cell.length_b   1.000
_cell.length_c   1.000
_cell.angle_alpha   90.00
_cell.angle_beta   90.00
_cell.angle_gamma   90.00
#
_symmetry.space_group_name_H-M   'P 1'
#
loop_
_entity.id
_entity.type
_entity.pdbx_description
1 polymer ?
#
loop_
_entity_poly.entity_id
_entity_poly.type
_entity_poly.pdbx_seq_one_letter_code
_entity_poly.pdbx_strand_id
1 'polypeptide(L)'
;MIQVNVEHISYFRKILRIKPTDSAKKIDINFENLSFKFHPKVKPIPKFTEHFEKMVIAREFLKYKLQNKEKDDEQIVENWNIYESAKVEELIESYKRMSKEEYEKAVAVEFVALKFMKVFLYIFLGIATLIAVFLIVYLFASGANIMGVIAIVAIAIVLVAFAFRGTRSPNFWGRKRY
;
A
#
# COMPACT_ATOMS: atom_id res chain seq x y z
N MET A 1 -17.15 -11.75 -22.14
CA MET A 1 -17.07 -12.84 -21.14
C MET A 1 -15.61 -13.09 -20.74
N ILE A 2 -15.25 -12.66 -19.54
CA ILE A 2 -13.91 -12.81 -18.96
C ILE A 2 -13.80 -14.19 -18.32
N GLN A 3 -12.86 -15.02 -18.78
CA GLN A 3 -12.58 -16.33 -18.20
C GLN A 3 -11.29 -16.29 -17.37
N VAL A 4 -11.39 -16.66 -16.10
CA VAL A 4 -10.27 -16.85 -15.18
C VAL A 4 -9.98 -18.35 -15.05
N ASN A 5 -8.70 -18.69 -14.83
CA ASN A 5 -8.21 -20.06 -14.63
C ASN A 5 -7.35 -20.06 -13.35
N VAL A 6 -7.08 -21.23 -12.78
CA VAL A 6 -6.26 -21.36 -11.55
C VAL A 6 -4.85 -20.76 -11.73
N GLU A 7 -4.27 -20.87 -12.93
CA GLU A 7 -2.96 -20.28 -13.26
C GLU A 7 -2.95 -18.75 -13.16
N HIS A 8 -4.10 -18.11 -13.42
CA HIS A 8 -4.24 -16.66 -13.36
C HIS A 8 -4.12 -16.12 -11.93
N ILE A 9 -4.35 -16.94 -10.90
CA ILE A 9 -4.27 -16.53 -9.49
C ILE A 9 -2.86 -16.01 -9.16
N SER A 10 -1.82 -16.73 -9.59
CA SER A 10 -0.42 -16.33 -9.39
C SER A 10 -0.09 -15.06 -10.17
N TYR A 11 -0.60 -14.97 -11.40
CA TYR A 11 -0.43 -13.80 -12.27
C TYR A 11 -1.09 -12.54 -11.71
N PHE A 12 -2.32 -12.63 -11.21
CA PHE A 12 -3.06 -11.52 -10.60
C PHE A 12 -2.35 -10.96 -9.37
N ARG A 13 -1.78 -11.84 -8.54
CA ARG A 13 -0.94 -11.43 -7.41
C ARG A 13 0.30 -10.64 -7.86
N LYS A 14 0.96 -11.09 -8.94
CA LYS A 14 2.12 -10.38 -9.52
C LYS A 14 1.74 -9.02 -10.07
N ILE A 15 0.65 -8.94 -10.83
CA ILE A 15 0.16 -7.67 -11.40
C ILE A 15 -0.12 -6.64 -10.30
N LEU A 16 -0.83 -7.05 -9.24
CA LEU A 16 -1.15 -6.15 -8.13
C LEU A 16 -0.02 -6.04 -7.09
N ARG A 17 1.12 -6.71 -7.31
CA ARG A 17 2.27 -6.72 -6.40
C ARG A 17 1.88 -7.10 -4.96
N ILE A 18 1.00 -8.07 -4.81
CA ILE A 18 0.51 -8.56 -3.52
C ILE A 18 1.02 -9.97 -3.21
N LYS A 19 1.07 -10.31 -1.92
CA LYS A 19 1.38 -11.64 -1.41
C LYS A 19 0.11 -12.45 -1.12
N PRO A 20 0.19 -13.79 -1.04
CA PRO A 20 -0.96 -14.63 -0.71
C PRO A 20 -1.62 -14.31 0.65
N THR A 21 -0.84 -13.77 1.59
CA THR A 21 -1.28 -13.43 2.94
C THR A 21 -1.83 -12.02 3.08
N ASP A 22 -1.82 -11.21 2.01
CA ASP A 22 -2.23 -9.81 2.06
C ASP A 22 -3.75 -9.68 2.20
N SER A 23 -4.19 -8.69 2.98
CA SER A 23 -5.61 -8.43 3.24
C SER A 23 -6.29 -7.73 2.06
N ALA A 24 -7.63 -7.76 2.03
CA ALA A 24 -8.42 -7.06 1.00
C ALA A 24 -8.07 -5.58 0.90
N LYS A 25 -7.86 -4.90 2.03
CA LYS A 25 -7.41 -3.50 2.08
C LYS A 25 -6.06 -3.29 1.39
N LYS A 26 -5.13 -4.25 1.51
CA LYS A 26 -3.83 -4.17 0.86
C LYS A 26 -3.94 -4.33 -0.67
N ILE A 27 -4.89 -5.14 -1.13
CA ILE A 27 -5.23 -5.28 -2.55
C ILE A 27 -5.77 -3.96 -3.09
N ASP A 28 -6.72 -3.34 -2.39
CA ASP A 28 -7.30 -2.05 -2.78
C ASP A 28 -6.23 -0.95 -2.92
N ILE A 29 -5.39 -0.77 -1.89
CA ILE A 29 -4.30 0.21 -1.90
C ILE A 29 -3.34 -0.04 -3.08
N ASN A 30 -2.95 -1.29 -3.33
CA ASN A 30 -2.01 -1.59 -4.41
C ASN A 30 -2.64 -1.43 -5.79
N PHE A 31 -3.92 -1.78 -5.94
CA PHE A 31 -4.66 -1.54 -7.17
C PHE A 31 -4.70 -0.04 -7.46
N GLU A 32 -5.14 0.79 -6.52
CA GLU A 32 -5.20 2.26 -6.66
C GLU A 32 -3.84 2.86 -7.08
N ASN A 33 -2.75 2.39 -6.48
CA ASN A 33 -1.39 2.84 -6.79
C ASN A 33 -0.95 2.55 -8.23
N LEU A 34 -1.43 1.43 -8.79
CA LEU A 34 -1.02 0.92 -10.10
C LEU A 34 -2.00 1.38 -11.18
N SER A 35 -3.29 1.28 -10.91
CA SER A 35 -4.39 1.64 -11.80
C SER A 35 -4.28 3.09 -12.27
N PHE A 36 -3.85 4.01 -11.39
CA PHE A 36 -3.59 5.40 -11.75
C PHE A 36 -2.56 5.56 -12.88
N LYS A 37 -1.50 4.74 -12.88
CA LYS A 37 -0.40 4.82 -13.85
C LYS A 37 -0.79 4.32 -15.24
N PHE A 38 -1.83 3.50 -15.30
CA PHE A 38 -2.26 2.78 -16.50
C PHE A 38 -3.69 3.14 -16.93
N HIS A 39 -4.35 4.07 -16.24
CA HIS A 39 -5.73 4.44 -16.54
C HIS A 39 -5.84 4.95 -17.99
N PRO A 40 -6.83 4.50 -18.78
CA PRO A 40 -6.91 4.81 -20.22
C PRO A 40 -6.96 6.31 -20.52
N LYS A 41 -7.59 7.10 -19.64
CA LYS A 41 -7.65 8.56 -19.75
C LYS A 41 -6.39 9.29 -19.27
N VAL A 42 -5.55 8.64 -18.45
CA VAL A 42 -4.27 9.19 -17.99
C VAL A 42 -3.17 8.86 -19.00
N LYS A 43 -3.20 7.65 -19.58
CA LYS A 43 -2.33 7.22 -20.69
C LYS A 43 -3.14 6.44 -21.73
N PRO A 44 -3.55 7.07 -22.85
CA PRO A 44 -4.37 6.44 -23.88
C PRO A 44 -3.50 5.58 -24.82
N ILE A 45 -2.81 4.60 -24.25
CA ILE A 45 -2.03 3.61 -25.01
C ILE A 45 -2.78 2.28 -24.91
N PRO A 46 -3.13 1.62 -26.03
CA PRO A 46 -3.91 0.38 -26.03
C PRO A 46 -3.36 -0.70 -25.08
N LYS A 47 -2.03 -0.87 -25.06
CA LYS A 47 -1.34 -1.79 -24.16
C LYS A 47 -1.54 -1.47 -22.67
N PHE A 48 -1.74 -0.21 -22.31
CA PHE A 48 -2.04 0.20 -20.92
C PHE A 48 -3.51 0.06 -20.58
N THR A 49 -4.42 0.25 -21.54
CA THR A 49 -5.84 -0.06 -21.38
C THR A 49 -6.05 -1.55 -21.06
N GLU A 50 -5.44 -2.44 -21.83
CA GLU A 50 -5.49 -3.89 -21.54
C GLU A 50 -4.88 -4.23 -20.18
N HIS A 51 -3.79 -3.55 -19.79
CA HIS A 51 -3.16 -3.77 -18.50
C HIS A 51 -4.07 -3.30 -17.35
N PHE A 52 -4.77 -2.19 -17.54
CA PHE A 52 -5.76 -1.66 -16.60
C PHE A 52 -6.93 -2.62 -16.39
N GLU A 53 -7.50 -3.14 -17.47
CA GLU A 53 -8.57 -4.14 -17.41
C GLU A 53 -8.14 -5.37 -16.62
N LYS A 54 -6.94 -5.90 -16.91
CA LYS A 54 -6.37 -7.04 -16.17
C LYS A 54 -6.18 -6.75 -14.68
N MET A 55 -5.88 -5.50 -14.30
CA MET A 55 -5.79 -5.10 -12.89
C MET A 55 -7.16 -5.06 -12.20
N VAL A 56 -8.20 -4.58 -12.89
CA VAL A 56 -9.58 -4.56 -12.35
C VAL A 56 -10.04 -5.99 -12.10
N ILE A 57 -9.87 -6.88 -13.08
CA ILE A 57 -10.20 -8.30 -12.97
C ILE A 57 -9.43 -8.94 -11.80
N ALA A 58 -8.12 -8.69 -11.72
CA ALA A 58 -7.29 -9.20 -10.65
C ALA A 58 -7.80 -8.77 -9.26
N ARG A 59 -8.16 -7.50 -9.10
CA ARG A 59 -8.63 -6.96 -7.80
C ARG A 59 -9.90 -7.68 -7.37
N GLU A 60 -10.91 -7.68 -8.22
CA GLU A 60 -12.22 -8.20 -7.87
C GLU A 60 -12.17 -9.72 -7.64
N PHE A 61 -11.45 -10.45 -8.49
CA PHE A 61 -11.27 -11.90 -8.30
C PHE A 61 -10.55 -12.22 -6.98
N LEU A 62 -9.46 -11.50 -6.67
CA LEU A 62 -8.71 -11.77 -5.45
C LEU A 62 -9.49 -11.40 -4.18
N LYS A 63 -10.34 -10.38 -4.23
CA LYS A 63 -11.27 -10.04 -3.14
C LYS A 63 -12.34 -11.12 -2.97
N TYR A 64 -12.91 -11.62 -4.07
CA TYR A 64 -13.85 -12.73 -4.04
C TYR A 64 -13.24 -14.01 -3.46
N LYS A 65 -12.00 -14.34 -3.86
CA LYS A 65 -11.24 -15.45 -3.29
C LYS A 65 -11.00 -15.27 -1.77
N LEU A 66 -10.72 -14.04 -1.32
CA LEU A 66 -10.57 -13.75 0.11
C LEU A 66 -11.88 -13.87 0.90
N GLN A 67 -13.04 -13.74 0.27
CA GLN A 67 -14.35 -13.97 0.89
C GLN A 67 -14.72 -15.46 0.94
N ASN A 68 -14.24 -16.24 -0.04
CA ASN A 68 -14.56 -17.66 -0.19
C ASN A 68 -13.39 -18.57 0.22
N LYS A 69 -12.72 -18.31 1.35
CA LYS A 69 -11.49 -19.02 1.76
C LYS A 69 -11.67 -20.52 2.02
N GLU A 70 -12.90 -20.97 2.23
CA GLU A 70 -13.23 -22.37 2.53
C GLU A 70 -13.40 -23.23 1.27
N LYS A 71 -13.51 -22.60 0.10
CA LYS A 71 -13.64 -23.30 -1.19
C LYS A 71 -12.28 -23.52 -1.82
N ASP A 72 -12.17 -24.59 -2.59
CA ASP A 72 -10.98 -24.85 -3.40
C ASP A 72 -10.86 -23.84 -4.56
N ASP A 73 -9.63 -23.64 -5.04
CA ASP A 73 -9.30 -22.67 -6.08
C ASP A 73 -10.06 -22.95 -7.39
N GLU A 74 -10.27 -24.22 -7.74
CA GLU A 74 -11.04 -24.63 -8.92
C GLU A 74 -12.51 -24.21 -8.79
N GLN A 75 -13.11 -24.46 -7.62
CA GLN A 75 -14.50 -24.11 -7.36
C GLN A 75 -14.71 -22.58 -7.26
N ILE A 76 -13.72 -21.84 -6.74
CA ILE A 76 -13.75 -20.37 -6.72
C ILE A 76 -13.72 -19.83 -8.15
N VAL A 77 -12.85 -20.36 -9.00
CA VAL A 77 -12.72 -19.94 -10.40
C VAL A 77 -13.99 -20.24 -11.18
N GLU A 78 -14.57 -21.43 -11.01
CA GLU A 78 -15.82 -21.81 -11.66
C GLU A 78 -16.97 -20.87 -11.26
N ASN A 79 -17.19 -20.67 -9.95
CA ASN A 79 -18.23 -19.76 -9.46
C ASN A 79 -18.01 -18.32 -9.94
N TRP A 80 -16.76 -17.86 -10.00
CA TRP A 80 -16.43 -16.53 -10.49
C TRP A 80 -16.81 -16.34 -11.96
N ASN A 81 -16.44 -17.32 -12.80
CA ASN A 81 -16.71 -17.28 -14.23
C ASN A 81 -18.21 -17.36 -14.56
N ILE A 82 -19.03 -17.91 -13.65
CA ILE A 82 -20.48 -18.00 -13.81
C ILE A 82 -21.18 -16.73 -13.34
N TYR A 83 -20.81 -16.19 -12.17
CA TYR A 83 -21.64 -15.18 -11.49
C TYR A 83 -21.07 -13.76 -11.48
N GLU A 84 -19.75 -13.62 -11.58
CA GLU A 84 -19.08 -12.34 -11.31
C GLU A 84 -18.41 -11.75 -12.54
N SER A 85 -18.14 -12.55 -13.59
CA SER A 85 -17.48 -12.07 -14.81
C SER A 85 -18.26 -10.94 -15.51
N ALA A 86 -19.59 -10.99 -15.52
CA ALA A 86 -20.43 -9.98 -16.15
C ALA A 86 -20.42 -8.65 -15.37
N LYS A 87 -20.45 -8.72 -14.03
CA LYS A 87 -20.41 -7.52 -13.16
C LYS A 87 -19.08 -6.79 -13.29
N VAL A 88 -17.98 -7.54 -13.43
CA VAL A 88 -16.64 -6.96 -13.62
C VAL A 88 -16.50 -6.29 -14.97
N GLU A 89 -17.14 -6.83 -16.01
CA GLU A 89 -17.16 -6.22 -17.35
C GLU A 89 -17.86 -4.85 -17.31
N GLU A 90 -19.01 -4.75 -16.62
CA GLU A 90 -19.69 -3.46 -16.37
C GLU A 90 -18.82 -2.49 -15.55
N LEU A 91 -18.13 -3.00 -14.53
CA LEU A 91 -17.22 -2.21 -13.70
C LEU A 91 -16.04 -1.63 -14.52
N ILE A 92 -15.48 -2.42 -15.43
CA ILE A 92 -14.42 -1.97 -16.35
C ILE A 92 -14.93 -0.86 -17.26
N GLU A 93 -16.13 -1.00 -17.82
CA GLU A 93 -16.72 0.05 -18.64
C GLU A 93 -16.99 1.34 -17.86
N SER A 94 -17.50 1.21 -16.63
CA SER A 94 -17.67 2.31 -15.68
C SER A 94 -16.37 3.10 -15.49
N TYR A 95 -15.27 2.40 -15.21
CA TYR A 95 -13.96 3.04 -15.05
C TYR A 95 -13.46 3.72 -16.34
N LYS A 96 -13.69 3.12 -17.51
CA LYS A 96 -13.31 3.73 -18.80
C LYS A 96 -14.10 5.01 -19.10
N ARG A 97 -15.37 5.07 -18.68
CA ARG A 97 -16.26 6.23 -18.85
C ARG A 97 -15.93 7.36 -17.87
N MET A 98 -15.37 7.04 -16.71
CA MET A 98 -15.01 8.02 -15.68
C MET A 98 -14.00 9.04 -16.23
N SER A 99 -14.24 10.32 -15.94
CA SER A 99 -13.30 11.37 -16.32
C SER A 99 -12.00 11.23 -15.52
N LYS A 100 -10.90 11.76 -16.07
CA LYS A 100 -9.60 11.73 -15.39
C LYS A 100 -9.67 12.39 -14.01
N GLU A 101 -10.36 13.52 -13.90
CA GLU A 101 -10.48 14.28 -12.64
C GLU A 101 -11.33 13.56 -11.59
N GLU A 102 -12.43 12.90 -12.00
CA GLU A 102 -13.24 12.07 -11.09
C GLU A 102 -12.45 10.86 -10.59
N TYR A 103 -11.68 10.22 -11.47
CA TYR A 103 -10.83 9.10 -11.10
C TYR A 103 -9.70 9.53 -10.16
N GLU A 104 -9.07 10.69 -10.45
CA GLU A 104 -8.09 11.33 -9.57
C GLU A 104 -8.68 11.61 -8.19
N LYS A 105 -9.89 12.18 -8.11
CA LYS A 105 -10.56 12.44 -6.82
C LYS A 105 -10.86 11.15 -6.06
N ALA A 106 -11.36 10.11 -6.75
CA ALA A 106 -11.68 8.83 -6.12
C ALA A 106 -10.43 8.12 -5.55
N VAL A 107 -9.29 8.18 -6.26
CA VAL A 107 -8.03 7.56 -5.84
C VAL A 107 -7.22 8.45 -4.88
N ALA A 108 -7.36 9.78 -4.97
CA ALA A 108 -6.58 10.72 -4.18
C ALA A 108 -6.93 10.72 -2.69
N VAL A 109 -8.18 10.45 -2.29
CA VAL A 109 -8.59 10.58 -0.89
C VAL A 109 -7.78 9.64 0.03
N GLU A 110 -7.47 8.41 -0.40
CA GLU A 110 -6.62 7.49 0.40
C GLU A 110 -5.12 7.69 0.15
N PHE A 111 -4.73 8.03 -1.08
CA PHE A 111 -3.32 8.11 -1.46
C PHE A 111 -2.63 9.39 -0.97
N VAL A 112 -3.37 10.50 -0.94
CA VAL A 112 -2.89 11.77 -0.40
C VAL A 112 -2.62 11.61 1.10
N ALA A 113 -3.53 10.98 1.85
CA ALA A 113 -3.34 10.79 3.30
C ALA A 113 -2.02 10.04 3.62
N LEU A 114 -1.72 8.94 2.93
CA LEU A 114 -0.50 8.16 3.19
C LEU A 114 0.80 8.85 2.73
N LYS A 115 0.76 9.57 1.60
CA LYS A 115 1.92 10.38 1.16
C LYS A 115 2.15 11.59 2.08
N PHE A 116 1.09 12.28 2.48
CA PHE A 116 1.16 13.38 3.42
C PHE A 116 1.64 12.91 4.78
N MET A 117 1.22 11.74 5.26
CA MET A 117 1.70 11.19 6.53
C MET A 117 3.23 10.97 6.55
N LYS A 118 3.81 10.49 5.43
CA LYS A 118 5.26 10.34 5.30
C LYS A 118 5.99 11.68 5.26
N VAL A 119 5.48 12.64 4.47
CA VAL A 119 6.08 13.98 4.40
C VAL A 119 5.98 14.68 5.76
N PHE A 120 4.83 14.59 6.41
CA PHE A 120 4.60 15.13 7.74
C PHE A 120 5.52 14.48 8.78
N LEU A 121 5.76 13.17 8.71
CA LEU A 121 6.71 12.48 9.58
C LEU A 121 8.15 12.99 9.39
N TYR A 122 8.61 13.21 8.15
CA TYR A 122 9.95 13.74 7.89
C TYR A 122 10.10 15.20 8.36
N ILE A 123 9.07 16.03 8.15
CA ILE A 123 9.05 17.41 8.64
C ILE A 123 9.07 17.42 10.17
N PHE A 124 8.23 16.60 10.81
CA PHE A 124 8.18 16.50 12.27
C PHE A 124 9.49 15.99 12.86
N LEU A 125 10.12 15.00 12.22
CA LEU A 125 11.44 14.50 12.61
C LEU A 125 12.51 15.59 12.48
N GLY A 126 12.49 16.36 11.39
CA GLY A 126 13.38 17.51 11.20
C GLY A 126 13.23 18.56 12.30
N ILE A 127 11.99 18.95 12.61
CA ILE A 127 11.67 19.91 13.69
C ILE A 127 12.09 19.36 15.06
N ALA A 128 11.78 18.10 15.36
CA ALA A 128 12.16 17.46 16.62
C ALA A 128 13.68 17.38 16.79
N THR A 129 14.42 17.15 15.71
CA THR A 129 15.89 17.13 15.72
C THR A 129 16.45 18.53 15.98
N LEU A 130 15.87 19.57 15.37
CA LEU A 130 16.28 20.95 15.62
C LEU A 130 16.00 21.39 17.07
N ILE A 131 14.85 21.02 17.63
CA ILE A 131 14.53 21.27 19.04
C ILE A 131 15.50 20.53 19.97
N ALA A 132 15.85 19.28 19.66
CA ALA A 132 16.82 18.52 20.44
C ALA A 132 18.20 19.17 20.42
N VAL A 133 18.68 19.63 19.25
CA VAL A 133 19.96 20.35 19.12
C VAL A 133 19.92 21.66 19.91
N PHE A 134 18.82 22.43 19.82
CA PHE A 134 18.66 23.68 20.57
C PHE A 134 18.69 23.45 22.09
N LEU A 135 18.01 22.42 22.58
CA LEU A 135 18.02 22.04 23.99
C LEU A 135 19.42 21.63 24.46
N ILE A 136 20.15 20.88 23.63
CA ILE A 136 21.54 20.49 23.91
C ILE A 136 22.45 21.72 24.00
N VAL A 137 22.36 22.65 23.05
CA VAL A 137 23.14 23.91 23.05
C VAL A 137 22.77 24.79 24.26
N TYR A 138 21.49 24.89 24.59
CA TYR A 138 21.03 25.62 25.79
C TYR A 138 21.56 25.00 27.09
N LEU A 139 21.57 23.66 27.19
CA LEU A 139 22.15 22.93 28.32
C LEU A 139 23.66 23.16 28.45
N PHE A 140 24.39 23.21 27.33
CA PHE A 140 25.81 23.57 27.35
C PHE A 140 26.02 25.04 27.77
N ALA A 141 25.17 25.96 27.30
CA ALA A 141 25.25 27.38 27.66
C ALA A 141 24.88 27.65 29.13
N SER A 142 24.06 26.82 29.76
CA SER A 142 23.69 26.93 31.18
C SER A 142 24.67 26.26 32.15
N GLY A 143 25.80 25.72 31.63
CA GLY A 143 26.82 25.08 32.45
C GLY A 143 26.49 23.64 32.86
N ALA A 144 25.58 22.97 32.15
CA ALA A 144 25.25 21.58 32.43
C ALA A 144 26.44 20.65 32.14
N ASN A 145 26.68 19.70 33.05
CA ASN A 145 27.71 18.68 32.88
C ASN A 145 27.48 17.86 31.61
N ILE A 146 28.53 17.63 30.82
CA ILE A 146 28.56 16.83 29.58
C ILE A 146 27.81 15.49 29.72
N MET A 147 27.85 14.87 30.90
CA MET A 147 27.16 13.62 31.20
C MET A 147 25.63 13.73 31.10
N GLY A 148 25.03 14.87 31.47
CA GLY A 148 23.59 15.10 31.34
C GLY A 148 23.15 15.24 29.88
N VAL A 149 23.97 15.87 29.06
CA VAL A 149 23.73 15.98 27.62
C VAL A 149 23.83 14.60 26.94
N ILE A 150 24.84 13.81 27.28
CA ILE A 150 25.01 12.44 26.74
C ILE A 150 23.82 11.55 27.13
N ALA A 151 23.29 11.68 28.36
CA ALA A 151 22.12 10.93 28.80
C ALA A 151 20.86 11.28 27.98
N ILE A 152 20.64 12.57 27.69
CA ILE A 152 19.50 13.04 26.89
C ILE A 152 19.61 12.54 25.44
N VAL A 153 20.81 12.58 24.85
CA VAL A 153 21.06 12.05 23.49
C VAL A 153 20.83 10.53 23.44
N ALA A 154 21.30 9.79 24.46
CA ALA A 154 21.07 8.35 24.54
C ALA A 154 19.57 8.01 24.65
N ILE A 155 18.81 8.76 25.46
CA ILE A 155 17.35 8.58 25.58
C ILE A 155 16.66 8.89 24.25
N ALA A 156 17.05 9.96 23.55
CA ALA A 156 16.51 10.30 22.24
C ALA A 156 16.78 9.21 21.19
N ILE A 157 17.99 8.65 21.15
CA ILE A 157 18.36 7.54 20.27
C ILE A 157 17.51 6.29 20.58
N VAL A 158 17.29 5.98 21.86
CA VAL A 158 16.45 4.85 22.28
C VAL A 158 14.98 5.07 21.89
N LEU A 159 14.43 6.27 22.08
CA LEU A 159 13.06 6.60 21.69
C LEU A 159 12.85 6.52 20.17
N VAL A 160 13.82 7.01 19.40
CA VAL A 160 13.82 6.88 17.93
C VAL A 160 13.88 5.39 17.54
N ALA A 161 14.80 4.62 18.13
CA ALA A 161 14.88 3.18 17.89
C ALA A 161 13.58 2.44 18.25
N PHE A 162 12.89 2.85 19.32
CA PHE A 162 11.61 2.28 19.74
C PHE A 162 10.47 2.64 18.78
N ALA A 163 10.39 3.89 18.31
CA ALA A 163 9.44 4.33 17.28
C ALA A 163 9.67 3.60 15.93
N PHE A 164 10.93 3.32 15.58
CA PHE A 164 11.27 2.48 14.42
C PHE A 164 11.00 0.98 14.64
N ARG A 165 10.95 0.52 15.90
CA ARG A 165 10.57 -0.86 16.24
C ARG A 165 9.05 -1.08 16.15
N GLY A 166 8.24 -0.08 16.55
CA GLY A 166 6.77 -0.13 16.44
C GLY A 166 6.21 0.01 15.02
N THR A 167 7.00 0.53 14.07
CA THR A 167 6.63 0.63 12.65
C THR A 167 7.08 -0.57 11.81
N ARG A 168 7.81 -1.53 12.41
CA ARG A 168 8.06 -2.84 11.80
C ARG A 168 6.93 -3.79 12.18
N SER A 169 6.08 -4.10 11.20
CA SER A 169 5.26 -5.32 11.19
C SER A 169 6.11 -6.51 11.73
N PRO A 170 5.58 -7.32 12.67
CA PRO A 170 6.37 -8.30 13.44
C PRO A 170 7.04 -9.44 12.65
N ASN A 171 7.01 -9.47 11.31
CA ASN A 171 7.43 -10.65 10.53
C ASN A 171 8.65 -10.47 9.62
N PHE A 172 9.55 -9.51 9.86
CA PHE A 172 10.71 -9.32 8.97
C PHE A 172 12.05 -9.92 9.43
N TRP A 173 12.17 -10.45 10.66
CA TRP A 173 13.46 -10.94 11.19
C TRP A 173 13.37 -12.29 11.93
N GLY A 174 12.63 -13.25 11.36
CA GLY A 174 12.45 -14.60 11.92
C GLY A 174 13.10 -15.75 11.14
N ARG A 175 13.90 -15.50 10.09
CA ARG A 175 14.73 -16.57 9.50
C ARG A 175 16.03 -16.72 10.29
N LYS A 176 15.98 -17.46 11.39
CA LYS A 176 17.17 -18.19 11.84
C LYS A 176 17.43 -19.28 10.81
N ARG A 177 18.57 -19.18 10.12
CA ARG A 177 19.18 -20.34 9.48
C ARG A 177 19.84 -21.14 10.60
N TYR A 178 19.32 -22.34 10.85
CA TYR A 178 20.05 -23.50 11.35
C TYR A 178 19.49 -24.68 10.57
#